data_AF-A0A2W5VIQ0-F1
#
_entry.id   AF-A0A2W5VIQ0-F1
#
_cell.length_a   1.000
_cell.length_b   1.000
_cell.length_c   1.000
_cell.angle_alpha   90.00
_cell.angle_beta   90.00
_cell.angle_gamma   90.00
#
_symmetry.space_group_name_H-M   'P 1'
#
loop_
_entity.id
_entity.type
_entity.pdbx_description
1 polymer ?
#
loop_
_entity_poly.entity_id
_entity_poly.type
_entity_poly.pdbx_seq_one_letter_code
_entity_poly.pdbx_strand_id
1 'polypeptide(L)'
;MALAKPWQGITPRGSSSIDVVGKFGEPTKTITAGGFEVLVYSGVQAIRGTVQAQFKCDPTTKEVQRIDVYPAPVIEMSAIENSYGASCESTQAQEPCYWKKQTASKHTYFLYLKLGLAIFFKDDGKTVQSFSFLPPAG
;
A
#
# COMPACT_ATOMS: atom_id res chain seq x y z
N MET A 1 11.99 -16.32 1.47
CA MET A 1 11.92 -14.97 2.06
C MET A 1 11.07 -14.11 1.15
N ALA A 2 9.87 -13.70 1.59
CA ALA A 2 9.08 -12.74 0.81
C ALA A 2 9.77 -11.37 0.91
N LEU A 3 9.92 -10.66 -0.19
CA LEU A 3 10.44 -9.28 -0.19
C LEU A 3 9.22 -8.37 -0.31
N ALA A 4 9.03 -7.46 0.63
CA ALA A 4 8.00 -6.43 0.47
C ALA A 4 8.33 -5.59 -0.76
N LYS A 5 7.36 -5.43 -1.67
CA LYS A 5 7.55 -4.61 -2.86
C LYS A 5 7.83 -3.16 -2.43
N PRO A 6 8.98 -2.57 -2.81
CA PRO A 6 9.25 -1.18 -2.50
C PRO A 6 8.27 -0.29 -3.28
N TRP A 7 7.77 0.77 -2.64
CA TRP A 7 7.00 1.79 -3.31
C TRP A 7 7.86 3.03 -3.53
N GLN A 8 8.12 3.35 -4.80
CA GLN A 8 9.03 4.43 -5.19
C GLN A 8 10.37 4.40 -4.43
N GLY A 9 10.89 3.20 -4.15
CA GLY A 9 12.15 2.98 -3.43
C GLY A 9 12.09 3.15 -1.91
N ILE A 10 10.91 3.27 -1.30
CA ILE A 10 10.71 3.09 0.15
C ILE A 10 10.26 1.66 0.39
N THR A 11 10.97 0.96 1.27
CA THR A 11 10.71 -0.44 1.60
C THR A 11 10.16 -0.54 3.02
N PRO A 12 8.97 -1.14 3.22
CA PRO A 12 8.48 -1.44 4.57
C PRO A 12 9.48 -2.32 5.32
N ARG A 13 9.81 -1.94 6.56
CA ARG A 13 10.86 -2.52 7.41
C ARG A 13 12.28 -2.49 6.83
N GLY A 14 12.52 -1.61 5.86
CA GLY A 14 13.86 -1.36 5.29
C GLY A 14 14.17 0.12 5.06
N SER A 15 13.22 1.01 5.34
CA SER A 15 13.36 2.47 5.23
C SER A 15 12.78 3.14 6.47
N SER A 16 13.29 4.31 6.81
CA SER A 16 12.87 5.12 7.95
C SER A 16 12.05 6.34 7.52
N SER A 17 11.40 7.01 8.47
CA SER A 17 10.74 8.29 8.24
C SER A 17 11.69 9.35 7.67
N ILE A 18 12.97 9.30 8.04
CA ILE A 18 14.00 10.21 7.53
C ILE A 18 14.23 9.96 6.04
N ASP A 19 14.29 8.70 5.59
CA ASP A 19 14.43 8.36 4.17
C ASP A 19 13.23 8.85 3.35
N VAL A 20 12.02 8.75 3.92
CA VAL A 20 10.79 9.23 3.28
C VAL A 20 10.86 10.75 3.09
N VAL A 21 11.19 11.50 4.14
CA VAL A 21 11.29 12.96 4.08
C VAL A 21 12.43 13.40 3.16
N GLY A 22 13.58 12.73 3.22
CA GLY A 22 14.70 13.01 2.31
C GLY A 22 14.36 12.79 0.85
N LYS A 23 13.43 11.89 0.54
CA LYS A 23 13.02 11.55 -0.83
C LYS A 23 11.87 12.40 -1.37
N PHE A 24 10.87 12.68 -0.53
CA PHE A 24 9.62 13.33 -0.96
C PHE A 24 9.45 14.76 -0.42
N GLY A 25 10.38 15.23 0.42
CA GLY A 25 10.26 16.49 1.14
C GLY A 25 9.41 16.36 2.39
N GLU A 26 9.04 17.50 2.99
CA GLU A 26 8.21 17.49 4.19
C GLU A 26 6.78 16.98 3.88
N PRO A 27 6.18 16.18 4.77
CA PRO A 27 4.79 15.78 4.62
C PRO A 27 3.86 16.98 4.79
N THR A 28 2.62 16.85 4.29
CA THR A 28 1.55 17.83 4.58
C THR A 28 1.28 17.94 6.06
N LYS A 29 1.29 16.80 6.74
CA LYS A 29 1.15 16.71 8.19
C LYS A 29 1.63 15.35 8.69
N THR A 30 2.00 15.33 9.95
CA THR A 30 2.28 14.11 10.70
C THR A 30 1.19 13.93 11.73
N ILE A 31 0.58 12.75 11.78
CA ILE A 31 -0.46 12.41 12.75
C ILE A 31 -0.12 11.10 13.45
N THR A 32 -0.61 10.89 14.66
CA THR A 32 -0.52 9.58 15.32
C THR A 32 -1.82 8.83 15.11
N ALA A 33 -1.76 7.63 14.51
CA ALA A 33 -2.95 6.82 14.25
C ALA A 33 -2.65 5.33 14.46
N GLY A 34 -3.48 4.65 15.26
CA GLY A 34 -3.35 3.21 15.51
C GLY A 34 -2.01 2.81 16.13
N GLY A 35 -1.41 3.68 16.95
CA GLY A 35 -0.08 3.46 17.54
C GLY A 35 1.10 3.78 16.62
N PHE A 36 0.86 4.21 15.38
CA PHE A 36 1.90 4.59 14.42
C PHE A 36 2.00 6.11 14.28
N GLU A 37 3.22 6.57 13.98
CA GLU A 37 3.45 7.91 13.45
C GLU A 37 3.21 7.89 11.94
N VAL A 38 2.26 8.68 11.44
CA VAL A 38 1.81 8.66 10.06
C VAL A 38 2.18 9.96 9.35
N LEU A 39 3.11 9.86 8.40
CA LEU A 39 3.46 10.97 7.50
C LEU A 39 2.45 11.01 6.36
N VAL A 40 1.67 12.07 6.26
CA VAL A 40 0.60 12.23 5.26
C VAL A 40 1.05 13.22 4.18
N TYR A 41 1.13 12.75 2.94
CA TYR A 41 1.41 13.55 1.74
C TYR A 41 0.12 13.66 0.95
N SER A 42 -0.44 14.86 0.83
CA SER A 42 -1.73 15.11 0.20
C SER A 42 -1.81 16.53 -0.37
N GLY A 43 -2.80 16.80 -1.22
CA GLY A 43 -2.99 18.13 -1.81
C GLY A 43 -1.75 18.58 -2.59
N VAL A 44 -1.22 19.76 -2.26
CA VAL A 44 -0.05 20.34 -2.95
C VAL A 44 1.23 19.52 -2.73
N GLN A 45 1.33 18.83 -1.59
CA GLN A 45 2.45 17.93 -1.27
C GLN A 45 2.14 16.47 -1.60
N ALA A 46 1.08 16.19 -2.37
CA ALA A 46 0.82 14.84 -2.84
C ALA A 46 1.96 14.36 -3.74
N ILE A 47 2.40 13.12 -3.52
CA ILE A 47 3.43 12.51 -4.36
C ILE A 47 2.88 12.31 -5.77
N ARG A 48 3.67 12.63 -6.80
CA ARG A 48 3.26 12.53 -8.21
C ARG A 48 2.62 11.17 -8.51
N GLY A 49 1.44 11.21 -9.13
CA GLY A 49 0.63 10.02 -9.47
C GLY A 49 -0.32 9.55 -8.36
N THR A 50 -0.36 10.25 -7.21
CA THR A 50 -1.24 9.95 -6.08
C THR A 50 -2.10 11.16 -5.74
N VAL A 51 -3.31 10.91 -5.24
CA VAL A 51 -4.05 11.96 -4.51
C VAL A 51 -3.54 12.09 -3.08
N GLN A 52 -3.06 10.98 -2.51
CA GLN A 52 -2.52 10.93 -1.17
C GLN A 52 -1.59 9.74 -1.02
N ALA A 53 -0.54 9.89 -0.24
CA ALA A 53 0.27 8.79 0.26
C ALA A 53 0.45 8.95 1.77
N GLN A 54 0.42 7.83 2.49
CA GLN A 54 0.62 7.79 3.92
C GLN A 54 1.71 6.78 4.25
N PHE A 55 2.69 7.19 5.06
CA PHE A 55 3.73 6.30 5.55
C PHE A 55 3.55 6.12 7.05
N LYS A 56 3.19 4.91 7.45
CA LYS A 56 3.04 4.54 8.85
C LYS A 56 4.38 4.05 9.35
N CYS A 57 4.94 4.81 10.27
CA CYS A 57 6.23 4.56 10.89
C CYS A 57 6.03 4.13 12.34
N ASP A 58 6.90 3.25 12.82
CA ASP A 58 6.99 2.96 14.23
C ASP A 58 7.41 4.23 14.98
N PRO A 59 6.71 4.64 16.05
CA PRO A 59 7.00 5.89 16.73
C PRO A 59 8.36 5.88 17.44
N THR A 60 8.89 4.70 17.79
CA THR A 60 10.13 4.50 18.54
C THR A 60 11.33 4.34 17.60
N THR A 61 11.26 3.37 16.69
CA THR A 61 12.36 3.07 15.76
C THR A 61 12.37 3.97 14.54
N LYS A 62 11.28 4.72 14.30
CA LYS A 62 11.06 5.55 13.11
C LYS A 62 11.06 4.75 11.80
N GLU A 63 10.98 3.43 11.86
CA GLU A 63 10.99 2.55 10.71
C GLU A 63 9.60 2.51 10.04
N VAL A 64 9.55 2.58 8.71
CA VAL A 64 8.31 2.49 7.94
C VAL A 64 7.75 1.08 8.07
N GLN A 65 6.63 0.93 8.76
CA GLN A 65 5.94 -0.34 8.91
C GLN A 65 4.95 -0.60 7.79
N ARG A 66 4.36 0.43 7.19
CA ARG A 66 3.37 0.29 6.11
C ARG A 66 3.28 1.55 5.26
N ILE A 67 2.99 1.38 3.98
CA ILE A 67 2.76 2.49 3.04
C ILE A 67 1.36 2.34 2.45
N ASP A 68 0.51 3.34 2.62
CA ASP A 68 -0.82 3.40 2.04
C ASP A 68 -0.88 4.48 0.95
N VAL A 69 -1.14 4.08 -0.29
CA VAL A 69 -1.10 4.92 -1.48
C VAL A 69 -2.48 5.00 -2.11
N TYR A 70 -2.99 6.21 -2.26
CA TYR A 70 -4.26 6.50 -2.91
C TYR A 70 -3.95 7.03 -4.31
N PRO A 71 -4.13 6.23 -5.37
CA PRO A 71 -3.80 6.64 -6.72
C PRO A 71 -4.70 7.79 -7.18
N ALA A 72 -4.14 8.71 -7.96
CA ALA A 72 -4.92 9.73 -8.68
C ALA A 72 -5.76 9.13 -9.82
N PRO A 73 -5.22 8.27 -10.70
CA PRO A 73 -6.03 7.63 -11.73
C PRO A 73 -6.95 6.58 -11.12
N VAL A 74 -8.13 6.43 -11.72
CA VAL A 74 -9.02 5.29 -11.44
C VAL A 74 -8.38 4.05 -12.04
N ILE A 75 -8.09 3.06 -11.20
CA ILE A 75 -7.52 1.78 -11.62
C ILE A 75 -8.60 0.72 -11.42
N GLU A 76 -8.85 -0.07 -12.46
CA GLU A 76 -9.85 -1.14 -12.44
C GLU A 76 -9.25 -2.46 -11.97
N MET A 77 -10.09 -3.33 -11.42
CA MET A 77 -9.72 -4.67 -10.96
C MET A 77 -9.00 -5.47 -12.04
N SER A 78 -9.50 -5.45 -13.27
CA SER A 78 -8.88 -6.18 -14.39
C SER A 78 -7.46 -5.69 -14.69
N ALA A 79 -7.18 -4.39 -14.50
CA ALA A 79 -5.83 -3.86 -14.65
C ALA A 79 -4.89 -4.35 -13.55
N ILE A 80 -5.41 -4.55 -12.33
CA ILE A 80 -4.68 -5.16 -11.22
C ILE A 80 -4.35 -6.61 -11.54
N GLU A 81 -5.32 -7.40 -11.98
CA GLU A 81 -5.11 -8.81 -12.32
C GLU A 81 -4.11 -8.98 -13.46
N ASN A 82 -4.18 -8.13 -14.48
CA ASN A 82 -3.20 -8.13 -15.58
C ASN A 82 -1.78 -7.73 -15.13
N SER A 83 -1.66 -6.87 -14.11
CA SER A 83 -0.35 -6.34 -13.67
C SER A 83 0.30 -7.19 -12.58
N TYR A 84 -0.50 -7.77 -11.70
CA TYR A 84 -0.05 -8.44 -10.47
C TYR A 84 -0.42 -9.91 -10.41
N GLY A 85 -1.20 -10.41 -11.37
CA GLY A 85 -1.68 -11.77 -11.43
C GLY A 85 -3.09 -11.95 -10.85
N ALA A 86 -3.68 -13.08 -11.22
CA ALA A 86 -5.07 -13.44 -10.95
C ALA A 86 -5.27 -14.01 -9.52
N SER A 87 -6.52 -14.37 -9.21
CA SER A 87 -6.87 -14.99 -7.92
C SER A 87 -6.14 -16.31 -7.73
N CYS A 88 -5.65 -16.57 -6.50
CA CYS A 88 -5.06 -17.87 -6.13
C CYS A 88 -6.07 -19.03 -6.19
N GLU A 89 -7.37 -18.73 -6.24
CA GLU A 89 -8.44 -19.73 -6.39
C GLU A 89 -8.73 -20.05 -7.86
N SER A 90 -8.10 -19.34 -8.81
CA SER A 90 -8.29 -19.59 -10.24
C SER A 90 -7.49 -20.81 -10.69
N THR A 91 -8.07 -21.61 -11.60
CA THR A 91 -7.41 -22.77 -12.22
C THR A 91 -6.20 -22.41 -13.08
N GLN A 92 -5.99 -21.12 -13.37
CA GLN A 92 -4.84 -20.57 -14.09
C GLN A 92 -3.92 -19.73 -13.18
N ALA A 93 -4.01 -19.87 -11.86
CA ALA A 93 -3.19 -19.10 -10.94
C ALA A 93 -1.69 -19.36 -11.14
N GLN A 94 -0.99 -18.41 -11.77
CA GLN A 94 0.46 -18.31 -11.74
C GLN A 94 0.87 -17.32 -10.65
N GLU A 95 1.95 -17.63 -9.93
CA GLU A 95 2.49 -16.70 -8.95
C GLU A 95 3.09 -15.47 -9.65
N PRO A 96 2.88 -14.25 -9.12
CA PRO A 96 2.12 -13.92 -7.90
C PRO A 96 0.59 -13.95 -8.09
N CYS A 97 -0.14 -14.47 -7.11
CA CYS A 97 -1.61 -14.50 -7.09
C CYS A 97 -2.17 -13.79 -5.84
N TYR A 98 -3.45 -13.42 -5.85
CA TYR A 98 -4.11 -12.78 -4.69
C TYR A 98 -5.12 -13.67 -3.98
N TRP A 99 -5.28 -13.42 -2.68
CA TRP A 99 -6.44 -13.86 -1.90
C TRP A 99 -7.44 -12.72 -1.78
N LYS A 100 -8.68 -12.95 -2.22
CA LYS A 100 -9.78 -12.02 -1.98
C LYS A 100 -10.18 -12.07 -0.51
N LYS A 101 -10.21 -10.92 0.15
CA LYS A 101 -10.58 -10.76 1.55
C LYS A 101 -11.56 -9.60 1.67
N GLN A 102 -12.28 -9.57 2.79
CA GLN A 102 -13.16 -8.46 3.14
C GLN A 102 -12.79 -7.95 4.53
N THR A 103 -12.82 -6.62 4.67
CA THR A 103 -12.71 -5.98 5.99
C THR A 103 -14.01 -6.14 6.77
N ALA A 104 -13.98 -5.85 8.08
CA ALA A 104 -15.19 -5.82 8.92
C ALA A 104 -16.26 -4.85 8.37
N SER A 105 -15.84 -3.79 7.68
CA SER A 105 -16.71 -2.83 7.00
C SER A 105 -17.17 -3.30 5.60
N LYS A 106 -17.06 -4.60 5.29
CA LYS A 106 -17.40 -5.23 4.00
C LYS A 106 -16.62 -4.75 2.77
N HIS A 107 -15.67 -3.83 2.93
CA HIS A 107 -14.80 -3.42 1.81
C HIS A 107 -13.94 -4.61 1.38
N THR A 108 -13.98 -4.90 0.09
CA THR A 108 -13.19 -5.96 -0.53
C THR A 108 -11.75 -5.48 -0.72
N TYR A 109 -10.78 -6.35 -0.42
CA TYR A 109 -9.39 -6.12 -0.73
C TYR A 109 -8.72 -7.40 -1.23
N PHE A 110 -7.74 -7.23 -2.13
CA PHE A 110 -6.92 -8.32 -2.63
C PHE A 110 -5.60 -8.32 -1.88
N LEU A 111 -5.22 -9.48 -1.34
CA LEU A 111 -3.97 -9.64 -0.61
C LEU A 111 -3.00 -10.50 -1.43
N TYR A 112 -1.88 -9.90 -1.84
CA TYR A 112 -0.76 -10.57 -2.50
C TYR A 112 0.34 -10.82 -1.45
N LEU A 113 0.28 -11.94 -0.73
CA LEU A 113 1.23 -12.24 0.36
C LEU A 113 2.68 -12.28 -0.12
N LYS A 114 2.93 -12.85 -1.30
CA LYS A 114 4.28 -12.97 -1.88
C LYS A 114 4.92 -11.61 -2.21
N LEU A 115 4.09 -10.60 -2.46
CA LEU A 115 4.52 -9.24 -2.79
C LEU A 115 4.49 -8.29 -1.58
N GLY A 116 3.92 -8.72 -0.44
CA GLY A 116 3.60 -7.82 0.66
C GLY A 116 2.69 -6.68 0.22
N LEU A 117 1.69 -6.96 -0.62
CA LEU A 117 0.81 -5.93 -1.19
C LEU A 117 -0.65 -6.26 -0.92
N ALA A 118 -1.39 -5.32 -0.34
CA ALA A 118 -2.83 -5.37 -0.24
C ALA A 118 -3.45 -4.25 -1.09
N ILE A 119 -4.50 -4.55 -1.86
CA ILE A 119 -5.16 -3.60 -2.74
C ILE A 119 -6.61 -3.50 -2.30
N PHE A 120 -7.01 -2.33 -1.80
CA PHE A 120 -8.35 -2.06 -1.33
C PHE A 120 -9.18 -1.48 -2.45
N PHE A 121 -10.40 -1.99 -2.62
CA PHE A 121 -11.35 -1.49 -3.61
C PHE A 121 -12.34 -0.52 -2.97
N LYS A 122 -12.90 0.36 -3.79
CA LYS A 122 -14.06 1.19 -3.42
C LYS A 122 -15.28 0.30 -3.22
N ASP A 123 -16.38 0.90 -2.77
CA ASP A 123 -17.63 0.20 -2.46
C ASP A 123 -18.21 -0.59 -3.64
N ASP A 124 -18.05 -0.10 -4.87
CA ASP A 124 -18.42 -0.81 -6.11
C ASP A 124 -17.62 -2.12 -6.33
N GLY A 125 -16.48 -2.27 -5.66
CA GLY A 125 -15.67 -3.49 -5.70
C GLY A 125 -14.88 -3.70 -6.99
N LYS A 126 -15.00 -2.81 -8.00
CA LYS A 126 -14.24 -2.92 -9.26
C LYS A 126 -13.14 -1.89 -9.38
N THR A 127 -13.23 -0.79 -8.66
CA THR A 127 -12.23 0.30 -8.73
C THR A 127 -11.34 0.33 -7.50
N VAL A 128 -10.04 0.49 -7.71
CA VAL A 128 -9.05 0.57 -6.62
C VAL A 128 -9.24 1.87 -5.86
N GLN A 129 -9.32 1.73 -4.54
CA GLN A 129 -9.31 2.84 -3.59
C GLN A 129 -7.89 3.15 -3.13
N SER A 130 -7.13 2.13 -2.75
CA SER A 130 -5.75 2.31 -2.27
C SER A 130 -4.91 1.04 -2.40
N PHE A 131 -3.60 1.24 -2.46
CA PHE A 131 -2.58 0.20 -2.33
C PHE A 131 -1.93 0.28 -0.97
N SER A 132 -1.70 -0.85 -0.33
CA SER A 132 -1.08 -0.95 0.97
C SER A 132 0.10 -1.89 0.88
N PHE A 133 1.30 -1.31 0.91
CA PHE A 133 2.54 -2.07 0.95
C PHE A 133 2.85 -2.42 2.40
N LEU A 134 2.83 -3.72 2.66
CA LEU A 134 3.03 -4.35 3.94
C LEU A 134 4.45 -4.91 4.01
N PRO A 135 5.02 -5.02 5.22
CA PRO A 135 6.29 -5.70 5.38
C PRO A 135 6.12 -7.18 5.06
N PRO A 136 7.22 -7.87 4.72
CA PRO A 136 7.13 -9.29 4.49
C PRO A 136 6.68 -9.98 5.78
N ALA A 137 5.76 -10.94 5.65
CA ALA A 137 5.41 -11.82 6.75
C ALA A 137 6.68 -12.59 7.15
N GLY A 138 7.21 -12.27 8.32
CA GLY A 138 8.32 -12.99 8.96
C GLY A 138 7.84 -14.27 9.63
#